data_AF-A0A382U0B1-F1
#
_entry.id   AF-A0A382U0B1-F1
#
_cell.length_a   1.000
_cell.length_b   1.000
_cell.length_c   1.000
_cell.angle_alpha   90.00
_cell.angle_beta   90.00
_cell.angle_gamma   90.00
#
_symmetry.space_group_name_H-M   'P 1'
#
loop_
_entity.id
_entity.type
_entity.pdbx_description
1 polymer ?
#
loop_
_entity_poly.entity_id
_entity_poly.type
_entity_poly.pdbx_seq_one_letter_code
_entity_poly.pdbx_strand_id
1 'polypeptide(L)'
;MGLKTQKNDAGVDKFLATITDKQRHTDCLAVLKLMKELTGEPAVMWGKTIVGLGSFHYRGKTSEGDWFHVSFSSRKQNLVLYLHCELEEQADLLEKLGKHKI
;
A
#
# COMPACT_ATOMS: atom_id res chain seq x y z
N MET A 1 -5.38 10.10 -21.42
CA MET A 1 -5.90 8.89 -20.77
C MET A 1 -5.42 8.92 -19.33
N GLY A 2 -6.33 9.08 -18.36
CA GLY A 2 -5.96 9.32 -16.96
C GLY A 2 -5.28 8.12 -16.28
N LEU A 3 -4.67 8.35 -15.13
CA LEU A 3 -4.09 7.29 -14.30
C LEU A 3 -5.15 6.25 -13.93
N LYS A 4 -4.83 4.96 -14.10
CA LYS A 4 -5.76 3.86 -13.77
C LYS A 4 -5.96 3.69 -12.26
N THR A 5 -4.96 4.06 -11.47
CA THR A 5 -4.99 3.99 -10.01
C THR A 5 -5.19 5.39 -9.46
N GLN A 6 -6.33 5.62 -8.84
CA GLN A 6 -6.72 6.89 -8.25
C GLN A 6 -7.43 6.64 -6.93
N LYS A 7 -7.31 7.59 -5.99
CA LYS A 7 -8.06 7.62 -4.76
C LYS A 7 -9.57 7.55 -5.06
N ASN A 8 -10.32 6.82 -4.25
CA ASN A 8 -11.77 6.73 -4.38
C ASN A 8 -12.44 6.51 -3.01
N ASP A 9 -13.77 6.58 -3.02
CA ASP A 9 -14.60 6.51 -1.80
C ASP A 9 -14.95 5.07 -1.38
N ALA A 10 -14.28 4.05 -1.93
CA ALA A 10 -14.45 2.69 -1.43
C ALA A 10 -13.91 2.60 0.00
N GLY A 11 -14.66 1.92 0.88
CA GLY A 11 -14.25 1.71 2.27
C GLY A 11 -13.10 0.69 2.37
N VAL A 12 -12.04 1.04 3.09
CA VAL A 12 -10.90 0.14 3.34
C VAL A 12 -11.36 -1.11 4.12
N ASP A 13 -12.18 -0.90 5.13
CA ASP A 13 -12.88 -1.92 5.92
C ASP A 13 -13.75 -2.84 5.05
N LYS A 14 -14.49 -2.28 4.07
CA LYS A 14 -15.24 -3.09 3.10
C LYS A 14 -14.33 -3.94 2.23
N PHE A 15 -13.21 -3.37 1.74
CA PHE A 15 -12.22 -4.11 0.95
C PHE A 15 -11.60 -5.25 1.77
N LEU A 16 -11.19 -4.99 3.01
CA LEU A 16 -10.63 -6.00 3.90
C LEU A 16 -11.64 -7.11 4.17
N ALA A 17 -12.92 -6.78 4.39
CA ALA A 17 -13.98 -7.78 4.58
C ALA A 17 -14.18 -8.70 3.36
N THR A 18 -13.72 -8.32 2.15
CA THR A 18 -13.75 -9.22 0.99
C THR A 18 -12.66 -10.30 1.01
N ILE A 19 -11.68 -10.20 1.91
CA ILE A 19 -10.57 -11.13 2.02
C ILE A 19 -11.03 -12.35 2.84
N THR A 20 -11.39 -13.42 2.14
CA THR A 20 -11.88 -14.67 2.76
C THR A 20 -10.78 -15.53 3.40
N ASP A 21 -9.53 -15.38 2.95
CA ASP A 21 -8.38 -16.07 3.53
C ASP A 21 -7.99 -15.43 4.87
N LYS A 22 -8.06 -16.23 5.95
CA LYS A 22 -7.88 -15.74 7.33
C LYS A 22 -6.48 -15.19 7.60
N GLN A 23 -5.44 -15.86 7.09
CA GLN A 23 -4.07 -15.42 7.30
C GLN A 23 -3.83 -14.11 6.56
N ARG A 24 -4.20 -14.05 5.28
CA ARG A 24 -4.06 -12.86 4.45
C ARG A 24 -4.85 -11.68 5.03
N HIS A 25 -6.04 -11.91 5.56
CA HIS A 25 -6.82 -10.88 6.24
C HIS A 25 -6.07 -10.34 7.48
N THR A 26 -5.54 -11.24 8.30
CA THR A 26 -4.75 -10.90 9.50
C THR A 26 -3.50 -10.10 9.14
N ASP A 27 -2.76 -10.51 8.11
CA ASP A 27 -1.56 -9.81 7.64
C ASP A 27 -1.89 -8.40 7.14
N CYS A 28 -2.99 -8.26 6.38
CA CYS A 28 -3.44 -6.95 5.89
C CYS A 28 -3.84 -6.01 7.05
N LEU A 29 -4.50 -6.53 8.09
CA LEU A 29 -4.82 -5.75 9.28
C LEU A 29 -3.57 -5.32 10.05
N ALA A 30 -2.59 -6.22 10.19
CA ALA A 30 -1.32 -5.93 10.86
C ALA A 30 -0.55 -4.82 10.13
N VAL A 31 -0.42 -4.92 8.81
CA VAL A 31 0.25 -3.89 7.98
C VAL A 31 -0.53 -2.58 8.02
N LEU A 32 -1.86 -2.60 7.93
CA LEU A 32 -2.67 -1.40 8.04
C LEU A 32 -2.45 -0.69 9.38
N LYS A 33 -2.43 -1.43 10.49
CA LYS A 33 -2.17 -0.88 11.81
C LYS A 33 -0.78 -0.25 11.88
N LEU A 34 0.25 -0.98 11.45
CA LEU A 34 1.64 -0.51 11.44
C LEU A 34 1.80 0.78 10.63
N MET A 35 1.26 0.82 9.40
CA MET A 35 1.35 2.00 8.56
C MET A 35 0.62 3.20 9.17
N LYS A 36 -0.55 3.00 9.77
CA LYS A 36 -1.28 4.07 10.47
C LYS A 36 -0.49 4.63 11.64
N GLU A 37 0.10 3.75 12.46
CA GLU A 37 0.91 4.15 13.61
C GLU A 37 2.16 4.93 13.20
N LEU A 38 2.84 4.51 12.14
CA LEU A 38 4.07 5.16 11.66
C LEU A 38 3.81 6.49 10.95
N THR A 39 2.72 6.59 10.19
CA THR A 39 2.43 7.77 9.37
C THR A 39 1.52 8.79 10.04
N GLY A 40 0.64 8.35 10.95
CA GLY A 40 -0.45 9.17 11.48
C GLY A 40 -1.57 9.47 10.47
N GLU A 41 -1.51 8.91 9.26
CA GLU A 41 -2.41 9.22 8.16
C GLU A 41 -3.62 8.26 8.10
N PRO A 42 -4.81 8.74 7.68
CA PRO A 42 -5.93 7.86 7.41
C PRO A 42 -5.66 7.01 6.16
N ALA A 43 -6.15 5.77 6.19
CA ALA A 43 -6.07 4.87 5.05
C ALA A 43 -7.25 5.08 4.10
N VAL A 44 -6.98 5.13 2.80
CA VAL A 44 -7.98 5.28 1.73
C VAL A 44 -7.73 4.28 0.61
N MET A 45 -8.80 3.90 -0.09
CA MET A 45 -8.70 3.03 -1.26
C MET A 45 -8.14 3.77 -2.48
N TRP A 46 -7.25 3.08 -3.19
CA TRP A 46 -6.69 3.50 -4.47
C TRP A 46 -6.95 2.39 -5.51
N GLY A 47 -7.68 2.76 -6.57
CA GLY A 47 -8.22 1.78 -7.51
C GLY A 47 -9.04 0.70 -6.80
N LYS A 48 -8.90 -0.55 -7.24
CA LYS A 48 -9.72 -1.67 -6.73
C LYS A 48 -9.13 -2.43 -5.55
N THR A 49 -7.84 -2.28 -5.26
CA THR A 49 -7.11 -3.26 -4.43
C THR A 49 -5.95 -2.69 -3.61
N ILE A 50 -5.69 -1.38 -3.69
CA ILE A 50 -4.58 -0.74 -2.98
C ILE A 50 -5.16 0.06 -1.82
N VAL A 51 -4.58 -0.10 -0.64
CA VAL A 51 -4.87 0.69 0.55
C VAL A 51 -3.68 1.61 0.78
N GLY A 52 -3.87 2.90 0.50
CA GLY A 52 -2.82 3.92 0.60
C GLY A 52 -3.02 4.85 1.79
N LEU A 53 -1.92 5.32 2.36
CA LEU A 53 -1.87 6.25 3.48
C LEU A 53 -1.07 7.50 3.10
N GLY A 54 -1.63 8.65 3.48
CA GLY A 54 -1.17 9.96 3.04
C GLY A 54 -1.31 10.16 1.53
N SER A 55 -0.99 11.36 1.05
CA SER A 55 -0.93 11.63 -0.38
C SER A 55 -0.06 12.81 -0.72
N PHE A 56 0.65 12.72 -1.84
CA PHE A 56 1.37 13.83 -2.44
C PHE A 56 0.97 13.99 -3.91
N HIS A 57 1.04 15.21 -4.40
CA HIS A 57 0.90 15.51 -5.82
C HIS A 57 2.27 15.45 -6.48
N TYR A 58 2.41 14.67 -7.55
CA TYR A 58 3.63 14.57 -8.32
C TYR A 58 3.46 15.16 -9.70
N ARG A 59 4.51 15.81 -10.20
CA ARG A 59 4.60 16.31 -11.57
C ARG A 59 5.87 15.78 -12.22
N GLY A 60 5.71 14.80 -13.10
CA GLY A 60 6.76 14.27 -13.96
C GLY A 60 6.83 14.99 -15.30
N LYS A 61 7.72 14.50 -16.18
CA LYS A 61 7.92 15.06 -17.53
C LYS A 61 6.73 14.83 -18.47
N THR A 62 6.00 13.73 -18.27
CA THR A 62 4.91 13.29 -19.15
C THR A 62 3.63 12.93 -18.41
N SER A 63 3.65 12.95 -17.07
CA SER A 63 2.51 12.59 -16.23
C SER A 63 2.49 13.44 -14.97
N GLU A 64 1.28 13.69 -14.47
CA GLU A 64 1.01 14.41 -13.24
C GLU A 64 -0.18 13.74 -12.55
N GLY A 65 -0.20 13.76 -11.23
CA GLY A 65 -1.31 13.20 -10.46
C GLY A 65 -0.98 13.05 -8.99
N ASP A 66 -1.92 12.47 -8.25
CA ASP A 66 -1.75 12.18 -6.83
C ASP A 66 -1.29 10.75 -6.64
N TRP A 67 -0.48 10.54 -5.59
CA TRP A 67 -0.04 9.23 -5.15
C TRP A 67 -0.01 9.15 -3.62
N PHE A 68 -0.04 7.95 -3.06
CA PHE A 68 0.11 7.71 -1.63
C PHE A 68 1.58 7.73 -1.21
N HIS A 69 1.87 8.02 0.07
CA HIS A 69 3.24 7.93 0.59
C HIS A 69 3.69 6.48 0.81
N VAL A 70 2.81 5.70 1.44
CA VAL A 70 2.98 4.25 1.62
C VAL A 70 1.66 3.56 1.32
N SER A 71 1.73 2.33 0.81
CA SER A 71 0.53 1.53 0.64
C SER A 71 0.84 0.05 0.66
N PHE A 72 -0.23 -0.74 0.73
CA PHE A 72 -0.14 -2.16 0.44
C PHE A 72 -1.29 -2.61 -0.47
N SER A 73 -1.10 -3.78 -1.07
CA SER A 73 -2.10 -4.46 -1.86
C SER A 73 -2.14 -5.94 -1.50
N SER A 74 -3.35 -6.44 -1.26
CA SER A 74 -3.61 -7.86 -1.11
C SER A 74 -3.74 -8.52 -2.48
N ARG A 75 -2.75 -9.33 -2.89
CA ARG A 75 -2.83 -10.19 -4.08
C ARG A 75 -3.07 -11.64 -3.64
N LYS A 76 -3.54 -12.49 -4.56
CA LYS A 76 -3.90 -13.88 -4.23
C LYS A 76 -2.75 -14.65 -3.55
N GLN A 77 -1.51 -14.42 -3.97
CA GLN A 77 -0.32 -15.13 -3.48
C GLN A 77 0.62 -14.27 -2.63
N ASN A 78 0.50 -12.94 -2.69
CA ASN A 78 1.50 -12.04 -2.14
C ASN A 78 0.83 -10.83 -1.45
N LEU A 79 1.41 -10.39 -0.34
CA LEU A 79 1.17 -9.06 0.22
C LEU A 79 2.24 -8.14 -0.36
N VAL A 80 1.81 -7.15 -1.15
CA VAL A 80 2.71 -6.23 -1.84
C VAL A 80 2.74 -4.91 -1.08
N LEU A 81 3.93 -4.43 -0.72
CA LEU A 81 4.13 -3.12 -0.12
C LEU A 81 4.68 -2.16 -1.17
N TYR A 82 4.11 -0.96 -1.23
CA TYR A 82 4.65 0.14 -2.03
C TYR A 82 5.25 1.16 -1.07
N LEU A 83 6.57 1.29 -1.10
CA LEU A 83 7.35 2.14 -0.23
C LEU A 83 8.09 3.16 -1.09
N HIS A 84 8.13 4.42 -0.64
CA HIS A 84 8.85 5.49 -1.32
C HIS A 84 10.23 5.68 -0.68
N CYS A 85 11.08 4.66 -0.79
CA CYS A 85 12.45 4.66 -0.29
C CYS A 85 13.39 3.90 -1.23
N GLU A 86 14.69 4.17 -1.10
CA GLU A 86 15.75 3.46 -1.83
C GLU A 86 16.00 2.11 -1.17
N LEU A 87 15.26 1.08 -1.61
CA LEU A 87 15.31 -0.26 -1.00
C LEU A 87 16.70 -0.89 -1.05
N GLU A 88 17.50 -0.59 -2.07
CA GLU A 88 18.87 -1.09 -2.19
C GLU A 88 19.77 -0.63 -1.04
N GLU A 89 19.53 0.58 -0.52
CA GLU A 89 20.24 1.11 0.65
C GLU A 89 19.78 0.47 1.98
N GLN A 90 18.68 -0.28 1.97
CA GLN A 90 18.08 -0.89 3.16
C GLN A 90 18.33 -2.40 3.26
N ALA A 91 19.39 -2.90 2.62
CA ALA A 91 19.72 -4.33 2.53
C ALA A 91 19.70 -5.04 3.90
N ASP A 92 20.32 -4.44 4.93
CA ASP A 92 20.39 -5.00 6.29
C ASP A 92 19.01 -5.16 6.97
N LEU A 93 18.07 -4.26 6.65
CA LEU A 93 16.70 -4.34 7.16
C LEU A 93 15.88 -5.36 6.36
N LEU A 94 16.11 -5.42 5.06
CA LEU A 94 15.45 -6.37 4.17
C LEU A 94 15.84 -7.82 4.48
N GLU A 95 17.08 -8.08 4.89
CA GLU A 95 17.50 -9.40 5.37
C GLU A 95 16.68 -9.85 6.59
N LYS A 96 16.39 -8.92 7.51
CA LYS A 96 15.59 -9.17 8.72
C LYS A 96 14.09 -9.32 8.44
N LEU A 97 13.61 -8.82 7.31
CA LEU A 97 12.20 -8.93 6.90
C LEU A 97 11.82 -10.38 6.56
N GLY A 98 12.79 -11.22 6.20
CA GLY A 98 12.58 -12.60 5.76
C GLY A 98 12.36 -12.71 4.26
N LYS A 99 11.67 -13.77 3.80
CA LYS A 99 11.50 -14.06 2.37
C LYS A 99 10.69 -12.96 1.67
N HIS A 100 11.34 -12.22 0.77
CA HIS A 100 10.71 -11.16 -0.01
C HIS A 100 11.21 -11.16 -1.46
N LYS A 101 10.57 -10.35 -2.29
CA LYS A 101 11.00 -10.04 -3.66
C LYS A 101 10.82 -8.54 -3.89
N ILE A 102 11.85 -7.90 -4.45
CA ILE A 102 11.84 -6.50 -4.91
C ILE A 102 11.43 -6.47 -6.38
#